data_AF-A0A397G7I8-F1
#
_entry.id   AF-A0A397G7I8-F1
#
_cell.length_a   1.000
_cell.length_b   1.000
_cell.length_c   1.000
_cell.angle_alpha   90.00
_cell.angle_beta   90.00
_cell.angle_gamma   90.00
#
_symmetry.space_group_name_H-M   'P 1'
#
loop_
_entity.id
_entity.type
_entity.pdbx_description
1 polymer ?
#
loop_
_entity_poly.entity_id
_entity_poly.type
_entity_poly.pdbx_seq_one_letter_code
_entity_poly.pdbx_strand_id
1 'polypeptide(L)'
;MNGFKWSININNATLEGLKKTIYDIHKTPTLASNNSAVLDFGNGSIKYKPRNDQDFRVMLRQLVSKNDLKFIAYVITPSKPFSEWELQDVCELYGLIDEGGDASLDNFPVFTCGSKDLNDRTSQEIFKKLMEVLYFKLGITPVNLNKASRSLYVHPFLVAGARLYEKKFKVKPQYNIKGVNGHGPVDYAIEFQNSNIIGVTEVKREDFDKGVAQNAVQIETALSNKRKASEMEDSELKDKAIGIVTDGEKWYFMECIYDNNGKPNFKLSDSVIVDYKSDDIEIRVGRVLGHIAWLLEEVQKPAEGLQSEGKSKAKRQKNSE
;
A
#
# COMPACT_ATOMS: atom_id res chain seq x y z
N MET A 1 -0.66 -12.79 -24.02
CA MET A 1 -1.75 -11.96 -24.59
C MET A 1 -2.86 -12.89 -25.01
N ASN A 2 -4.05 -12.77 -24.42
CA ASN A 2 -5.21 -13.57 -24.82
C ASN A 2 -6.00 -12.78 -25.86
N GLY A 3 -6.08 -13.30 -27.08
CA GLY A 3 -6.86 -12.69 -28.15
C GLY A 3 -8.27 -13.30 -28.21
N PHE A 4 -9.26 -12.48 -28.55
CA PHE A 4 -10.61 -12.94 -28.87
C PHE A 4 -11.14 -12.20 -30.09
N LYS A 5 -12.15 -12.78 -30.75
CA LYS A 5 -12.87 -12.10 -31.84
C LYS A 5 -14.04 -11.32 -31.24
N TRP A 6 -14.14 -10.05 -31.62
CA TRP A 6 -15.24 -9.19 -31.23
C TRP A 6 -16.02 -8.75 -32.47
N SER A 7 -17.25 -9.22 -32.61
CA SER A 7 -18.13 -8.91 -33.73
C SER A 7 -19.17 -7.87 -33.29
N ILE A 8 -19.11 -6.67 -33.87
CA ILE A 8 -19.97 -5.55 -33.50
C ILE A 8 -20.28 -4.68 -34.72
N ASN A 9 -21.44 -4.03 -34.74
CA ASN A 9 -21.70 -2.94 -35.67
C ASN A 9 -20.95 -1.69 -35.19
N ILE A 10 -20.00 -1.19 -35.98
CA ILE A 10 -19.15 -0.05 -35.60
C ILE A 10 -19.93 1.23 -35.28
N ASN A 11 -21.14 1.39 -35.83
CA ASN A 11 -21.96 2.57 -35.56
C ASN A 11 -22.62 2.51 -34.18
N ASN A 12 -22.75 1.32 -33.60
CA ASN A 12 -23.38 1.07 -32.32
C ASN A 12 -22.38 0.60 -31.26
N ALA A 13 -21.08 0.53 -31.59
CA ALA A 13 -20.04 0.12 -30.67
C ALA A 13 -19.90 1.14 -29.53
N THR A 14 -19.79 0.62 -28.30
CA THR A 14 -19.60 1.42 -27.08
C THR A 14 -18.42 0.87 -26.29
N LEU A 15 -17.78 1.75 -25.51
CA LEU A 15 -16.69 1.36 -24.61
C LEU A 15 -17.19 0.37 -23.55
N GLU A 16 -18.37 0.62 -22.98
CA GLU A 16 -18.99 -0.28 -22.00
C GLU A 16 -19.32 -1.65 -22.58
N GLY A 17 -19.81 -1.72 -23.82
CA GLY A 17 -20.08 -2.99 -24.49
C GLY A 17 -18.80 -3.83 -24.67
N LEU A 18 -17.68 -3.18 -25.01
CA LEU A 18 -16.39 -3.86 -25.12
C LEU A 18 -15.86 -4.29 -23.74
N LYS A 19 -15.93 -3.43 -22.72
CA LYS A 19 -15.53 -3.78 -21.34
C LYS A 19 -16.29 -5.01 -20.84
N LYS A 20 -17.61 -5.04 -21.01
CA LYS A 20 -18.45 -6.18 -20.64
C LYS A 20 -18.01 -7.46 -21.35
N THR A 21 -17.73 -7.38 -22.65
CA THR A 21 -17.24 -8.53 -23.43
C THR A 21 -15.90 -9.04 -22.89
N ILE A 22 -14.95 -8.15 -22.61
CA ILE A 22 -13.65 -8.51 -22.03
C ILE A 22 -13.84 -9.18 -20.67
N TYR A 23 -14.70 -8.62 -19.82
CA TYR A 23 -15.03 -9.18 -18.51
C TYR A 23 -15.66 -10.57 -18.63
N ASP A 24 -16.62 -10.76 -19.52
CA ASP A 24 -17.30 -12.05 -19.68
C ASP A 24 -16.34 -13.17 -20.10
N ILE A 25 -15.34 -12.85 -20.91
CA ILE A 25 -14.34 -13.79 -21.42
C ILE A 25 -13.23 -14.05 -20.40
N HIS A 26 -12.70 -13.00 -19.77
CA HIS A 26 -11.48 -13.08 -18.96
C HIS A 26 -11.72 -13.01 -17.45
N LYS A 27 -12.95 -12.68 -17.02
CA LYS A 27 -13.33 -12.47 -15.62
C LYS A 27 -12.37 -11.51 -14.89
N THR A 28 -11.93 -10.47 -15.61
CA THR A 28 -10.96 -9.50 -15.11
C THR A 28 -11.56 -8.69 -13.95
N PRO A 29 -11.03 -8.79 -12.71
CA PRO A 29 -11.61 -8.12 -11.55
C PRO A 29 -11.74 -6.60 -11.73
N THR A 30 -10.77 -5.97 -12.40
CA THR A 30 -10.76 -4.53 -12.71
C THR A 30 -11.95 -4.07 -13.56
N LEU A 31 -12.59 -4.97 -14.32
CA LEU A 31 -13.78 -4.67 -15.12
C LEU A 31 -15.08 -5.20 -14.47
N ALA A 32 -14.97 -5.99 -13.41
CA ALA A 32 -16.10 -6.52 -12.64
C ALA A 32 -16.79 -5.44 -11.81
N SER A 33 -15.97 -4.52 -11.29
CA SER A 33 -16.35 -3.64 -10.19
C SER A 33 -16.24 -2.15 -10.53
N ASN A 34 -15.40 -1.75 -11.47
CA ASN A 34 -15.07 -0.33 -11.66
C ASN A 34 -15.82 0.34 -12.83
N ASN A 35 -16.66 1.33 -12.50
CA ASN A 35 -17.00 2.43 -13.42
C ASN A 35 -15.77 3.29 -13.80
N SER A 36 -14.64 3.15 -13.09
CA SER A 36 -13.43 3.95 -13.27
C SER A 36 -12.45 3.41 -14.31
N ALA A 37 -12.52 2.12 -14.66
CA ALA A 37 -11.59 1.52 -15.62
C ALA A 37 -11.78 2.15 -17.01
N VAL A 38 -10.70 2.51 -17.67
CA VAL A 38 -10.70 3.02 -19.05
C VAL A 38 -9.96 2.08 -19.97
N LEU A 39 -10.28 2.15 -21.25
CA LEU A 39 -9.59 1.39 -22.29
C LEU A 39 -8.67 2.34 -23.08
N ASP A 40 -7.40 2.00 -23.12
CA ASP A 40 -6.48 2.52 -24.14
C ASP A 40 -6.30 1.45 -25.20
N PHE A 41 -5.96 1.86 -26.42
CA PHE A 41 -5.83 0.94 -27.53
C PHE A 41 -4.53 1.12 -28.28
N GLY A 42 -3.94 0.01 -28.73
CA GLY A 42 -2.74 -0.02 -29.57
C GLY A 42 -3.02 -0.73 -30.89
N ASN A 43 -2.55 -0.16 -31.99
CA ASN A 43 -2.50 -0.81 -33.30
C ASN A 43 -1.12 -0.50 -33.92
N GLY A 44 -0.23 -1.50 -33.94
CA GLY A 44 1.18 -1.28 -34.27
C GLY A 44 1.84 -0.26 -33.35
N SER A 45 2.39 0.81 -33.92
CA SER A 45 2.99 1.94 -33.19
C SER A 45 1.98 2.99 -32.74
N ILE A 46 0.73 2.93 -33.22
CA ILE A 46 -0.29 3.95 -32.96
C ILE A 46 -1.01 3.63 -31.65
N LYS A 47 -1.17 4.65 -30.80
CA LYS A 47 -1.95 4.59 -29.57
C LYS A 47 -3.19 5.47 -29.66
N TYR A 48 -4.32 4.94 -29.22
CA TYR A 48 -5.60 5.64 -29.15
C TYR A 48 -6.09 5.68 -27.71
N LYS A 49 -6.71 6.80 -27.32
CA LYS A 49 -7.23 7.03 -25.97
C LYS A 49 -8.64 7.61 -26.00
N PRO A 50 -9.61 6.95 -26.64
CA PRO A 50 -10.98 7.44 -26.64
C PRO A 50 -11.52 7.42 -25.21
N ARG A 51 -12.28 8.45 -24.85
CA ARG A 51 -12.91 8.59 -23.52
C ARG A 51 -14.42 8.67 -23.57
N ASN A 52 -14.98 8.61 -24.76
CA ASN A 52 -16.41 8.53 -25.01
C ASN A 52 -16.66 7.63 -26.23
N ASP A 53 -17.90 7.20 -26.41
CA ASP A 53 -18.26 6.28 -27.49
C ASP A 53 -18.06 6.91 -28.88
N GLN A 54 -18.17 8.23 -29.00
CA GLN A 54 -17.99 8.90 -30.30
C GLN A 54 -16.56 8.76 -30.80
N ASP A 55 -15.57 9.10 -29.95
CA ASP A 55 -14.15 8.98 -30.27
C ASP A 55 -13.76 7.52 -30.50
N PHE A 56 -14.35 6.60 -29.72
CA PHE A 56 -14.13 5.18 -29.88
C PHE A 56 -14.63 4.69 -31.26
N ARG A 57 -15.82 5.11 -31.69
CA ARG A 57 -16.34 4.80 -33.03
C ARG A 57 -15.54 5.45 -34.14
N VAL A 58 -14.93 6.61 -33.92
CA VAL A 58 -14.01 7.24 -34.89
C VAL A 58 -12.76 6.38 -35.05
N MET A 59 -12.15 5.93 -33.94
CA MET A 59 -11.01 5.00 -33.97
C MET A 59 -11.36 3.71 -34.73
N LEU A 60 -12.49 3.07 -34.42
CA LEU A 60 -12.91 1.83 -35.10
C LEU A 60 -13.09 2.05 -36.60
N ARG A 61 -13.70 3.18 -37.01
CA ARG A 61 -13.83 3.54 -38.43
C ARG A 61 -12.49 3.71 -39.13
N GLN A 62 -11.50 4.31 -38.47
CA GLN A 62 -10.14 4.44 -39.02
C GLN A 62 -9.51 3.07 -39.27
N LEU A 63 -9.62 2.15 -38.32
CA LEU A 63 -9.11 0.77 -38.45
C LEU A 63 -9.77 0.03 -39.61
N VAL A 64 -11.10 0.11 -39.72
CA VAL A 64 -11.85 -0.49 -40.84
C VAL A 64 -11.43 0.10 -42.18
N SER A 65 -11.27 1.43 -42.28
CA SER A 65 -10.88 2.08 -43.53
C SER A 65 -9.49 1.67 -44.03
N LYS A 66 -8.60 1.27 -43.10
CA LYS A 66 -7.25 0.77 -43.39
C LYS A 66 -7.20 -0.75 -43.60
N ASN A 67 -8.34 -1.45 -43.50
CA ASN A 67 -8.42 -2.91 -43.46
C ASN A 67 -7.54 -3.56 -42.37
N ASP A 68 -7.31 -2.85 -41.26
CA ASP A 68 -6.53 -3.35 -40.12
C ASP A 68 -7.44 -3.56 -38.92
N LEU A 69 -7.91 -4.80 -38.77
CA LEU A 69 -8.94 -5.17 -37.80
C LEU A 69 -8.37 -5.70 -36.48
N LYS A 70 -7.07 -5.54 -36.23
CA LYS A 70 -6.40 -6.02 -35.01
C LYS A 70 -6.00 -4.84 -34.14
N PHE A 71 -6.38 -4.87 -32.87
CA PHE A 71 -5.89 -3.90 -31.88
C PHE A 71 -5.71 -4.59 -30.54
N ILE A 72 -4.84 -4.02 -29.72
CA ILE A 72 -4.63 -4.40 -28.32
C ILE A 72 -5.46 -3.44 -27.48
N ALA A 73 -6.32 -3.96 -26.61
CA ALA A 73 -6.97 -3.17 -25.58
C ALA A 73 -6.17 -3.28 -24.28
N TYR A 74 -5.80 -2.13 -23.72
CA TYR A 74 -5.16 -2.00 -22.42
C TYR A 74 -6.24 -1.56 -21.42
N VAL A 75 -6.53 -2.42 -20.45
CA VAL A 75 -7.38 -2.06 -19.32
C VAL A 75 -6.54 -1.24 -18.36
N ILE A 76 -6.92 0.03 -18.17
CA ILE A 76 -6.19 0.97 -17.32
C ILE A 76 -7.15 1.46 -16.24
N THR A 77 -6.75 1.40 -14.99
CA THR A 77 -7.38 2.18 -13.93
C THR A 77 -6.67 3.52 -13.87
N PRO A 78 -7.31 4.66 -14.22
CA PRO A 78 -6.68 5.96 -14.09
C PRO A 78 -6.25 6.16 -12.64
N SER A 79 -4.99 6.53 -12.44
CA SER A 79 -4.51 6.99 -11.14
C SER A 79 -5.36 8.17 -10.68
N LYS A 80 -5.90 8.10 -9.46
CA LYS A 80 -6.64 9.19 -8.83
C LYS A 80 -5.96 9.66 -7.53
N PRO A 81 -6.22 10.89 -7.05
CA PRO A 81 -5.74 11.32 -5.74
C PRO A 81 -6.07 10.29 -4.65
N PHE A 82 -5.13 10.04 -3.73
CA PHE A 82 -5.36 9.09 -2.63
C PHE A 82 -6.63 9.39 -1.83
N SER A 83 -6.97 10.68 -1.65
CA SER A 83 -8.16 11.15 -0.93
C SER A 83 -9.50 10.81 -1.59
N GLU A 84 -9.50 10.39 -2.86
CA GLU A 84 -10.70 10.03 -3.63
C GLU A 84 -11.00 8.53 -3.59
N TRP A 85 -10.18 7.72 -2.91
CA TRP A 85 -10.48 6.31 -2.68
C TRP A 85 -11.47 6.16 -1.53
N GLU A 86 -12.57 5.48 -1.83
CA GLU A 86 -13.55 5.02 -0.84
C GLU A 86 -13.34 3.53 -0.56
N LEU A 87 -13.84 3.03 0.57
CA LEU A 87 -13.64 1.64 0.99
C LEU A 87 -14.18 0.64 -0.04
N GLN A 88 -15.39 0.90 -0.57
CA GLN A 88 -15.99 0.07 -1.62
C GLN A 88 -15.08 -0.07 -2.84
N ASP A 89 -14.58 1.05 -3.38
CA ASP A 89 -13.69 1.05 -4.55
C ASP A 89 -12.42 0.22 -4.31
N VAL A 90 -11.85 0.28 -3.10
CA VAL A 90 -10.62 -0.42 -2.73
C VAL A 90 -10.85 -1.90 -2.57
N CYS A 91 -11.94 -2.29 -1.89
CA CYS A 91 -12.32 -3.68 -1.76
C CYS A 91 -12.60 -4.31 -3.14
N GLU A 92 -13.26 -3.57 -4.01
CA GLU A 92 -13.48 -3.92 -5.40
C GLU A 92 -12.20 -4.04 -6.23
N LEU A 93 -11.27 -3.10 -6.07
CA LEU A 93 -10.00 -3.10 -6.79
C LEU A 93 -9.15 -4.32 -6.43
N TYR A 94 -9.09 -4.66 -5.14
CA TYR A 94 -8.21 -5.71 -4.63
C TYR A 94 -8.92 -7.05 -4.41
N GLY A 95 -10.22 -7.13 -4.65
CA GLY A 95 -11.02 -8.34 -4.47
C GLY A 95 -11.16 -8.74 -3.00
N LEU A 96 -11.41 -7.76 -2.13
CA LEU A 96 -11.71 -7.89 -0.70
C LEU A 96 -13.22 -7.72 -0.47
N ILE A 97 -14.04 -8.42 -1.25
CA ILE A 97 -15.51 -8.40 -1.09
C ILE A 97 -15.96 -9.81 -0.76
N ASP A 98 -16.94 -9.93 0.13
CA ASP A 98 -17.61 -11.19 0.47
C ASP A 98 -18.77 -11.51 -0.49
N GLU A 99 -19.56 -12.53 -0.18
CA GLU A 99 -20.75 -12.90 -0.97
C GLU A 99 -21.86 -11.83 -0.93
N GLY A 100 -21.83 -10.93 0.05
CA GLY A 100 -22.84 -9.88 0.28
C GLY A 100 -22.62 -8.62 -0.56
N GLY A 101 -21.40 -8.37 -1.03
CA GLY A 101 -21.09 -7.26 -1.93
C GLY A 101 -20.71 -5.93 -1.26
N ASP A 102 -21.03 -5.78 0.03
CA ASP A 102 -20.80 -4.55 0.80
C ASP A 102 -19.40 -4.55 1.43
N ALA A 103 -18.67 -3.45 1.27
CA ALA A 103 -17.34 -3.30 1.83
C ALA A 103 -17.36 -2.93 3.33
N SER A 104 -16.53 -3.63 4.09
CA SER A 104 -16.27 -3.48 5.52
C SER A 104 -14.78 -3.68 5.80
N LEU A 105 -14.30 -3.11 6.90
CA LEU A 105 -12.96 -3.40 7.42
C LEU A 105 -12.75 -4.90 7.68
N ASP A 106 -13.82 -5.62 8.01
CA ASP A 106 -13.79 -7.07 8.28
C ASP A 106 -13.49 -7.89 7.02
N ASN A 107 -13.62 -7.31 5.82
CA ASN A 107 -13.20 -8.00 4.59
C ASN A 107 -11.67 -8.08 4.47
N PHE A 108 -10.92 -7.27 5.22
CA PHE A 108 -9.47 -7.40 5.28
C PHE A 108 -9.11 -8.59 6.17
N PRO A 109 -8.30 -9.56 5.69
CA PRO A 109 -7.83 -10.64 6.52
C PRO A 109 -7.12 -10.11 7.78
N VAL A 110 -7.52 -10.63 8.94
CA VAL A 110 -6.91 -10.21 10.21
C VAL A 110 -5.49 -10.75 10.31
N PHE A 111 -4.54 -9.93 10.80
CA PHE A 111 -3.25 -10.41 11.27
C PHE A 111 -2.93 -9.94 12.69
N THR A 112 -2.31 -10.83 13.44
CA THR A 112 -1.79 -10.52 14.76
C THR A 112 -0.51 -9.71 14.61
N CYS A 113 -0.60 -8.40 14.82
CA CYS A 113 0.58 -7.54 14.88
C CYS A 113 1.42 -7.93 16.12
N GLY A 114 2.65 -8.38 15.89
CA GLY A 114 3.59 -8.65 16.99
C GLY A 114 4.00 -7.36 17.71
N SER A 115 4.69 -7.50 18.83
CA SER A 115 5.24 -6.38 19.60
C SER A 115 6.71 -6.64 19.91
N LYS A 116 7.54 -5.64 19.70
CA LYS A 116 8.94 -5.66 20.14
C LYS A 116 8.99 -5.55 21.66
N ASP A 117 9.87 -6.31 22.30
CA ASP A 117 10.23 -6.08 23.69
C ASP A 117 11.04 -4.77 23.80
N LEU A 118 10.63 -3.89 24.72
CA LEU A 118 11.24 -2.59 24.96
C LEU A 118 12.06 -2.56 26.25
N ASN A 119 12.28 -3.69 26.92
CA ASN A 119 12.96 -3.76 28.23
C ASN A 119 14.46 -3.47 28.20
N ASP A 120 15.11 -3.51 27.02
CA ASP A 120 16.51 -3.14 26.93
C ASP A 120 16.73 -1.65 27.22
N ARG A 121 17.93 -1.32 27.71
CA ARG A 121 18.27 0.03 28.15
C ARG A 121 18.01 1.10 27.08
N THR A 122 18.37 0.83 25.82
CA THR A 122 18.23 1.80 24.73
C THR A 122 16.76 2.04 24.42
N SER A 123 15.97 0.97 24.36
CA SER A 123 14.52 1.05 24.16
C SER A 123 13.83 1.83 25.29
N GLN A 124 14.19 1.57 26.55
CA GLN A 124 13.68 2.31 27.71
C GLN A 124 14.03 3.81 27.66
N GLU A 125 15.27 4.16 27.27
CA GLU A 125 15.69 5.55 27.12
C GLU A 125 14.91 6.28 26.01
N ILE A 126 14.61 5.60 24.90
CA ILE A 126 13.79 6.15 23.79
C ILE A 126 12.32 6.27 24.22
N PHE A 127 11.78 5.25 24.89
CA PHE A 127 10.41 5.25 25.39
C PHE A 127 10.18 6.39 26.40
N LYS A 128 11.11 6.60 27.34
CA LYS A 128 11.06 7.72 28.28
C LYS A 128 10.99 9.08 27.56
N LYS A 129 11.82 9.28 26.53
CA LYS A 129 11.79 10.52 25.72
C LYS A 129 10.48 10.69 24.97
N LEU A 130 9.89 9.60 24.47
CA LEU A 130 8.56 9.63 23.87
C LEU A 130 7.51 10.10 24.89
N MET A 131 7.49 9.51 26.09
CA MET A 131 6.56 9.90 27.16
C MET A 131 6.71 11.37 27.55
N GLU A 132 7.94 11.86 27.74
CA GLU A 132 8.22 13.27 28.05
C GLU A 132 7.63 14.20 26.98
N VAL A 133 7.79 13.87 25.70
CA VAL A 133 7.22 14.65 24.58
C VAL A 133 5.69 14.61 24.58
N LEU A 134 5.09 13.45 24.84
CA LEU A 134 3.63 13.31 24.87
C LEU A 134 3.02 14.09 26.04
N TYR A 135 3.52 13.92 27.26
CA TYR A 135 3.04 14.65 28.44
C TYR A 135 3.19 16.17 28.28
N PHE A 136 4.32 16.62 27.73
CA PHE A 136 4.53 18.04 27.46
C PHE A 136 3.45 18.62 26.53
N LYS A 137 3.00 17.85 25.53
CA LYS A 137 1.93 18.26 24.61
C LYS A 137 0.55 18.21 25.25
N LEU A 138 0.25 17.16 26.01
CA LEU A 138 -1.07 16.95 26.64
C LEU A 138 -1.47 18.10 27.56
N GLY A 139 -0.50 18.76 28.21
CA GLY A 139 -0.76 19.91 29.08
C GLY A 139 -1.30 21.16 28.37
N ILE A 140 -1.19 21.27 27.04
CA ILE A 140 -1.50 22.50 26.30
C ILE A 140 -2.28 22.25 25.00
N THR A 141 -2.03 21.16 24.29
CA THR A 141 -2.58 20.90 22.95
C THR A 141 -3.60 19.75 22.99
N PRO A 142 -4.89 19.98 22.71
CA PRO A 142 -5.86 18.89 22.65
C PRO A 142 -5.55 17.90 21.52
N VAL A 143 -5.61 16.58 21.80
CA VAL A 143 -5.30 15.51 20.82
C VAL A 143 -6.28 15.57 19.65
N ASN A 144 -7.57 15.63 19.95
CA ASN A 144 -8.66 15.42 19.00
C ASN A 144 -9.19 16.69 18.30
N LEU A 145 -8.51 17.84 18.42
CA LEU A 145 -8.97 19.12 17.86
C LEU A 145 -9.16 19.10 16.33
N ASN A 146 -8.14 18.70 15.58
CA ASN A 146 -8.18 18.58 14.11
C ASN A 146 -7.13 17.58 13.62
N LYS A 147 -6.96 17.42 12.30
CA LYS A 147 -5.95 16.49 11.75
C LYS A 147 -4.52 16.91 12.14
N ALA A 148 -4.23 18.21 12.15
CA ALA A 148 -2.89 18.72 12.50
C ALA A 148 -2.54 18.48 13.97
N SER A 149 -3.49 18.65 14.90
CA SER A 149 -3.25 18.35 16.32
C SER A 149 -2.95 16.87 16.53
N ARG A 150 -3.71 15.97 15.92
CA ARG A 150 -3.47 14.52 15.96
C ARG A 150 -2.08 14.17 15.43
N SER A 151 -1.68 14.79 14.33
CA SER A 151 -0.34 14.65 13.73
C SER A 151 0.80 14.94 14.73
N LEU A 152 0.60 15.90 15.65
CA LEU A 152 1.59 16.23 16.68
C LEU A 152 1.79 15.11 17.71
N TYR A 153 0.80 14.25 17.88
CA TYR A 153 0.85 13.06 18.75
C TYR A 153 1.36 11.84 18.00
N VAL A 154 0.99 11.67 16.73
CA VAL A 154 1.43 10.55 15.88
C VAL A 154 2.92 10.60 15.56
N HIS A 155 3.44 11.78 15.17
CA HIS A 155 4.83 11.92 14.76
C HIS A 155 5.86 11.45 15.81
N PRO A 156 5.73 11.79 17.10
CA PRO A 156 6.59 11.25 18.16
C PRO A 156 6.70 9.72 18.18
N PHE A 157 5.59 8.98 18.00
CA PHE A 157 5.63 7.51 17.94
C PHE A 157 6.46 7.02 16.76
N LEU A 158 6.25 7.59 15.57
CA LEU A 158 6.99 7.20 14.37
C LEU A 158 8.49 7.48 14.53
N VAL A 159 8.84 8.63 15.10
CA VAL A 159 10.25 9.00 15.37
C VAL A 159 10.85 8.05 16.41
N ALA A 160 10.15 7.76 17.50
CA ALA A 160 10.63 6.82 18.51
C ALA A 160 10.84 5.41 17.91
N GLY A 161 9.87 4.92 17.14
CA GLY A 161 9.96 3.63 16.45
C GLY A 161 11.16 3.56 15.50
N ALA A 162 11.37 4.59 14.67
CA ALA A 162 12.52 4.68 13.78
C ALA A 162 13.86 4.72 14.57
N ARG A 163 13.89 5.45 15.69
CA ARG A 163 15.08 5.61 16.53
C ARG A 163 15.54 4.32 17.20
N LEU A 164 14.64 3.36 17.43
CA LEU A 164 14.99 2.03 17.95
C LEU A 164 15.94 1.26 17.01
N TYR A 165 16.01 1.66 15.74
CA TYR A 165 16.89 1.09 14.72
C TYR A 165 17.90 2.12 14.21
N GLU A 166 18.34 3.02 15.10
CA GLU A 166 19.35 4.04 14.85
C GLU A 166 19.00 4.97 13.66
N LYS A 167 19.90 5.08 12.67
CA LYS A 167 19.75 5.93 11.48
C LYS A 167 19.32 5.15 10.24
N LYS A 168 18.83 3.91 10.40
CA LYS A 168 18.36 3.09 9.27
C LYS A 168 17.07 3.63 8.64
N PHE A 169 16.21 4.26 9.44
CA PHE A 169 14.94 4.79 8.97
C PHE A 169 14.89 6.31 9.01
N LYS A 170 14.17 6.89 8.07
CA LYS A 170 13.82 8.32 8.05
C LYS A 170 12.31 8.48 7.97
N VAL A 171 11.76 9.27 8.90
CA VAL A 171 10.35 9.65 8.89
C VAL A 171 10.23 10.96 8.10
N LYS A 172 9.42 10.97 7.04
CA LYS A 172 9.21 12.11 6.14
C LYS A 172 7.75 12.57 6.22
N PRO A 173 7.45 13.74 6.81
CA PRO A 173 6.10 14.28 6.80
C PRO A 173 5.70 14.77 5.40
N GLN A 174 4.41 14.66 5.05
CA GLN A 174 3.82 15.22 3.83
C GLN A 174 4.59 14.83 2.55
N TYR A 175 4.90 13.54 2.42
CA TYR A 175 5.73 13.03 1.33
C TYR A 175 4.88 12.62 0.13
N ASN A 176 5.23 13.05 -1.07
CA ASN A 176 4.49 12.67 -2.28
C ASN A 176 4.94 11.31 -2.80
N ILE A 177 3.98 10.40 -3.00
CA ILE A 177 4.20 9.14 -3.73
C ILE A 177 3.23 9.06 -4.91
N LYS A 178 3.62 8.27 -5.91
CA LYS A 178 2.83 8.04 -7.12
C LYS A 178 2.95 6.58 -7.52
N GLY A 179 1.79 5.97 -7.78
CA GLY A 179 1.64 4.60 -8.22
C GLY A 179 0.65 4.50 -9.37
N VAL A 180 0.34 3.27 -9.76
CA VAL A 180 -0.60 2.99 -10.85
C VAL A 180 -2.01 3.42 -10.46
N ASN A 181 -2.42 3.10 -9.23
CA ASN A 181 -3.78 3.31 -8.75
C ASN A 181 -3.98 4.66 -8.04
N GLY A 182 -2.91 5.29 -7.53
CA GLY A 182 -3.08 6.58 -6.86
C GLY A 182 -1.84 7.45 -6.78
N HIS A 183 -2.06 8.71 -6.42
CA HIS A 183 -1.00 9.68 -6.24
C HIS A 183 -1.34 10.75 -5.20
N GLY A 184 -0.31 11.40 -4.67
CA GLY A 184 -0.44 12.56 -3.79
C GLY A 184 0.39 12.44 -2.52
N PRO A 185 0.18 13.36 -1.58
CA PRO A 185 0.90 13.36 -0.32
C PRO A 185 0.37 12.26 0.61
N VAL A 186 1.28 11.65 1.34
CA VAL A 186 0.99 10.84 2.53
C VAL A 186 1.35 11.65 3.78
N ASP A 187 0.65 11.44 4.89
CA ASP A 187 0.90 12.24 6.10
C ASP A 187 2.31 11.99 6.64
N TYR A 188 2.71 10.72 6.71
CA TYR A 188 4.09 10.33 6.98
C TYR A 188 4.51 9.14 6.11
N ALA A 189 5.71 9.23 5.55
CA ALA A 189 6.40 8.11 4.93
C ALA A 189 7.58 7.68 5.79
N ILE A 190 7.84 6.38 5.86
CA ILE A 190 9.02 5.81 6.48
C ILE A 190 9.91 5.25 5.38
N GLU A 191 11.06 5.87 5.20
CA GLU A 191 12.10 5.46 4.25
C GLU A 191 13.14 4.58 4.94
N PHE A 192 13.57 3.51 4.27
CA PHE A 192 14.67 2.66 4.71
C PHE A 192 15.95 2.96 3.94
N GLN A 193 17.05 3.20 4.66
CA GLN A 193 18.42 3.37 4.16
C GLN A 193 18.57 4.32 2.95
N ASN A 194 17.78 5.41 2.90
CA ASN A 194 17.76 6.39 1.80
C ASN A 194 17.34 5.82 0.43
N SER A 195 16.61 4.71 0.43
CA SER A 195 16.15 4.05 -0.77
C SER A 195 14.62 4.09 -0.80
N ASN A 196 13.97 2.98 -0.44
CA ASN A 196 12.54 2.82 -0.66
C ASN A 196 11.70 3.27 0.55
N ILE A 197 10.50 3.77 0.24
CA ILE A 197 9.44 3.93 1.24
C ILE A 197 8.94 2.53 1.60
N ILE A 198 9.10 2.16 2.87
CA ILE A 198 8.67 0.85 3.39
C ILE A 198 7.41 0.96 4.24
N GLY A 199 7.08 2.17 4.72
CA GLY A 199 5.90 2.40 5.54
C GLY A 199 5.19 3.70 5.21
N VAL A 200 3.87 3.71 5.36
CA VAL A 200 3.03 4.89 5.19
C VAL A 200 2.03 5.01 6.33
N THR A 201 1.91 6.20 6.91
CA THR A 201 0.92 6.53 7.93
C THR A 201 -0.09 7.53 7.37
N GLU A 202 -1.38 7.24 7.55
CA GLU A 202 -2.51 8.12 7.30
C GLU A 202 -3.14 8.54 8.63
N VAL A 203 -3.19 9.85 8.88
CA VAL A 203 -3.84 10.44 10.05
C VAL A 203 -5.28 10.78 9.69
N LYS A 204 -6.24 10.10 10.35
CA LYS A 204 -7.68 10.34 10.16
C LYS A 204 -8.31 10.95 11.40
N ARG A 205 -9.48 11.56 11.20
CA ARG A 205 -10.25 12.18 12.28
C ARG A 205 -11.13 11.14 12.97
N GLU A 206 -12.04 10.55 12.21
CA GLU A 206 -13.12 9.65 12.66
C GLU A 206 -13.45 8.59 11.60
N ASP A 207 -13.33 8.93 10.31
CA ASP A 207 -13.57 8.01 9.18
C ASP A 207 -12.35 7.08 8.95
N PHE A 208 -12.31 5.99 9.72
CA PHE A 208 -11.27 4.96 9.61
C PHE A 208 -11.42 4.13 8.34
N ASP A 209 -12.64 3.92 7.84
CA ASP A 209 -12.91 3.17 6.61
C ASP A 209 -12.21 3.82 5.42
N LYS A 210 -12.41 5.13 5.26
CA LYS A 210 -11.69 5.93 4.28
C LYS A 210 -10.19 5.98 4.56
N GLY A 211 -9.78 5.94 5.82
CA GLY A 211 -8.37 5.85 6.23
C GLY A 211 -7.69 4.58 5.73
N VAL A 212 -8.31 3.43 5.98
CA VAL A 212 -7.85 2.10 5.58
C VAL A 212 -7.85 2.00 4.06
N ALA A 213 -8.92 2.43 3.39
CA ALA A 213 -9.02 2.46 1.93
C ALA A 213 -7.87 3.25 1.31
N GLN A 214 -7.69 4.49 1.75
CA GLN A 214 -6.63 5.37 1.29
C GLN A 214 -5.24 4.77 1.56
N ASN A 215 -5.02 4.23 2.75
CA ASN A 215 -3.71 3.69 3.14
C ASN A 215 -3.35 2.40 2.39
N ALA A 216 -4.33 1.54 2.06
CA ALA A 216 -4.11 0.34 1.25
C ALA A 216 -3.50 0.68 -0.12
N VAL A 217 -4.05 1.69 -0.82
CA VAL A 217 -3.53 2.13 -2.12
C VAL A 217 -2.16 2.82 -1.98
N GLN A 218 -1.94 3.56 -0.89
CA GLN A 218 -0.65 4.18 -0.60
C GLN A 218 0.46 3.14 -0.35
N ILE A 219 0.20 2.08 0.43
CA ILE A 219 1.20 1.06 0.73
C ILE A 219 1.45 0.11 -0.45
N GLU A 220 0.43 -0.19 -1.27
CA GLU A 220 0.62 -0.90 -2.54
C GLU A 220 1.50 -0.10 -3.49
N THR A 221 1.28 1.23 -3.55
CA THR A 221 2.15 2.13 -4.32
C THR A 221 3.59 2.10 -3.82
N ALA A 222 3.81 2.16 -2.51
CA ALA A 222 5.14 2.08 -1.91
C ALA A 222 5.84 0.74 -2.25
N LEU A 223 5.11 -0.37 -2.12
CA LEU A 223 5.62 -1.71 -2.42
C LEU A 223 5.95 -1.90 -3.90
N SER A 224 5.06 -1.45 -4.80
CA SER A 224 5.28 -1.51 -6.26
C SER A 224 6.54 -0.74 -6.68
N ASN A 225 6.74 0.46 -6.10
CA ASN A 225 7.92 1.28 -6.38
C ASN A 225 9.19 0.63 -5.83
N LYS A 226 9.13 0.00 -4.65
CA LYS A 226 10.24 -0.78 -4.10
C LYS A 226 10.65 -1.93 -5.03
N ARG A 227 9.69 -2.70 -5.56
CA ARG A 227 9.99 -3.82 -6.47
C ARG A 227 10.65 -3.37 -7.77
N LYS A 228 10.17 -2.27 -8.35
CA LYS A 228 10.80 -1.68 -9.54
C LYS A 228 12.24 -1.23 -9.29
N ALA A 229 12.55 -0.75 -8.08
CA ALA A 229 13.91 -0.41 -7.71
C ALA A 229 14.76 -1.67 -7.46
N SER A 230 14.23 -2.70 -6.80
CA SER A 230 14.97 -3.94 -6.53
C SER A 230 15.23 -4.80 -7.76
N GLU A 231 14.38 -4.74 -8.78
CA GLU A 231 14.67 -5.35 -10.09
C GLU A 231 15.91 -4.71 -10.75
N MET A 232 16.27 -3.48 -10.37
CA MET A 232 17.45 -2.77 -10.84
C MET A 232 18.64 -2.91 -9.89
N GLU A 233 18.40 -3.22 -8.62
CA GLU A 233 19.39 -3.34 -7.54
C GLU A 233 19.06 -4.60 -6.72
N ASP A 234 19.87 -5.66 -6.84
CA ASP A 234 19.68 -6.99 -6.21
C ASP A 234 19.38 -6.89 -4.70
N SER A 235 18.11 -6.69 -4.35
CA SER A 235 17.66 -6.35 -2.99
C SER A 235 17.11 -7.59 -2.31
N GLU A 236 17.79 -8.01 -1.25
CA GLU A 236 17.46 -9.23 -0.50
C GLU A 236 16.34 -9.04 0.55
N LEU A 237 15.73 -7.85 0.64
CA LEU A 237 14.73 -7.53 1.67
C LEU A 237 13.36 -8.12 1.33
N LYS A 238 12.61 -8.52 2.36
CA LYS A 238 11.23 -8.99 2.20
C LYS A 238 10.38 -7.96 1.44
N ASP A 239 9.64 -8.41 0.43
CA ASP A 239 8.67 -7.63 -0.35
C ASP A 239 7.40 -7.34 0.48
N LYS A 240 7.58 -6.48 1.48
CA LYS A 240 6.53 -6.02 2.40
C LYS A 240 6.53 -4.50 2.50
N ALA A 241 5.34 -3.91 2.50
CA ALA A 241 5.09 -2.53 2.92
C ALA A 241 4.14 -2.51 4.12
N ILE A 242 4.32 -1.54 5.01
CA ILE A 242 3.53 -1.40 6.24
C ILE A 242 2.65 -0.15 6.19
N GLY A 243 1.44 -0.27 6.70
CA GLY A 243 0.45 0.79 6.79
C GLY A 243 0.09 1.08 8.23
N ILE A 244 -0.16 2.35 8.54
CA ILE A 244 -0.70 2.78 9.84
C ILE A 244 -1.84 3.75 9.58
N VAL A 245 -3.01 3.48 10.16
CA VAL A 245 -4.15 4.39 10.14
C VAL A 245 -4.48 4.76 11.58
N THR A 246 -4.49 6.05 11.89
CA THR A 246 -4.66 6.49 13.27
C THR A 246 -5.24 7.89 13.39
N ASP A 247 -5.92 8.15 14.50
CA ASP A 247 -6.29 9.50 14.93
C ASP A 247 -5.42 9.99 16.11
N GLY A 248 -4.36 9.25 16.46
CA GLY A 248 -3.51 9.47 17.64
C GLY A 248 -3.96 8.68 18.88
N GLU A 249 -5.24 8.31 18.99
CA GLU A 249 -5.79 7.52 20.10
C GLU A 249 -6.04 6.07 19.67
N LYS A 250 -6.73 5.86 18.55
CA LYS A 250 -6.97 4.56 17.95
C LYS A 250 -5.98 4.31 16.81
N TRP A 251 -5.40 3.12 16.78
CA TRP A 251 -4.34 2.72 15.86
C TRP A 251 -4.68 1.40 15.17
N TYR A 252 -4.68 1.41 13.85
CA TYR A 252 -4.72 0.21 13.01
C TYR A 252 -3.39 0.05 12.30
N PHE A 253 -2.92 -1.19 12.21
CA PHE A 253 -1.72 -1.57 11.49
C PHE A 253 -2.09 -2.44 10.30
N MET A 254 -1.45 -2.22 9.16
CA MET A 254 -1.69 -2.96 7.93
C MET A 254 -0.37 -3.50 7.39
N GLU A 255 -0.39 -4.69 6.78
CA GLU A 255 0.70 -5.16 5.93
C GLU A 255 0.19 -5.40 4.51
N CYS A 256 1.04 -5.09 3.52
CA CYS A 256 0.84 -5.44 2.13
C CYS A 256 2.05 -6.24 1.65
N ILE A 257 1.79 -7.39 1.03
CA ILE A 257 2.77 -8.24 0.35
C ILE A 257 2.23 -8.63 -1.02
N TYR A 258 3.08 -8.93 -2.00
CA TYR A 258 2.60 -9.56 -3.23
C TYR A 258 2.55 -11.08 -3.07
N ASP A 259 1.50 -11.70 -3.60
CA ASP A 259 1.46 -13.15 -3.75
C ASP A 259 2.33 -13.63 -4.92
N ASN A 260 2.38 -14.95 -5.11
CA ASN A 260 3.13 -15.58 -6.19
C ASN A 260 2.62 -15.19 -7.60
N ASN A 261 1.40 -14.65 -7.71
CA ASN A 261 0.80 -14.18 -8.94
C ASN A 261 1.04 -12.67 -9.16
N GLY A 262 1.76 -11.99 -8.26
CA GLY A 262 1.99 -10.56 -8.30
C GLY A 262 0.76 -9.72 -7.93
N LYS A 263 -0.24 -10.31 -7.27
CA LYS A 263 -1.40 -9.59 -6.71
C LYS A 263 -1.09 -9.10 -5.29
N PRO A 264 -1.42 -7.85 -4.94
CA PRO A 264 -1.23 -7.36 -3.58
C PRO A 264 -2.23 -8.02 -2.64
N ASN A 265 -1.72 -8.53 -1.52
CA ASN A 265 -2.48 -9.10 -0.42
C ASN A 265 -2.31 -8.22 0.81
N PHE A 266 -3.45 -7.82 1.38
CA PHE A 266 -3.53 -6.97 2.54
C PHE A 266 -3.91 -7.78 3.77
N LYS A 267 -3.39 -7.38 4.92
CA LYS A 267 -3.93 -7.79 6.21
C LYS A 267 -4.04 -6.59 7.13
N LEU A 268 -5.09 -6.54 7.93
CA LEU A 268 -5.38 -5.47 8.89
C LEU A 268 -5.34 -6.02 10.31
N SER A 269 -4.81 -5.26 11.26
CA SER A 269 -4.83 -5.62 12.68
C SER A 269 -6.13 -5.19 13.34
N ASP A 270 -6.43 -5.80 14.50
CA ASP A 270 -7.33 -5.17 15.46
C ASP A 270 -6.81 -3.80 15.89
N SER A 271 -7.71 -2.92 16.32
CA SER A 271 -7.34 -1.59 16.77
C SER A 271 -6.67 -1.61 18.16
N VAL A 272 -5.64 -0.79 18.33
CA VAL A 272 -5.02 -0.51 19.65
C VAL A 272 -5.42 0.90 20.09
N ILE A 273 -5.84 1.03 21.35
CA ILE A 273 -6.34 2.30 21.91
C ILE A 273 -5.39 2.84 22.98
N VAL A 274 -4.93 4.07 22.76
CA VAL A 274 -4.23 4.93 23.71
C VAL A 274 -5.25 5.92 24.27
N ASP A 275 -5.71 5.64 25.49
CA ASP A 275 -6.47 6.61 26.27
C ASP A 275 -5.48 7.50 27.02
N TYR A 276 -5.34 8.76 26.61
CA TYR A 276 -4.41 9.69 27.24
C TYR A 276 -4.86 10.17 28.62
N LYS A 277 -6.05 9.78 29.07
CA LYS A 277 -6.61 10.15 30.38
C LYS A 277 -6.55 9.00 31.39
N SER A 278 -6.12 7.81 30.97
CA SER A 278 -6.07 6.64 31.84
C SER A 278 -4.75 6.57 32.63
N ASP A 279 -4.80 5.92 33.79
CA ASP A 279 -3.61 5.72 34.64
C ASP A 279 -2.59 4.74 34.01
N ASP A 280 -2.99 3.97 32.99
CA ASP A 280 -2.16 3.00 32.26
C ASP A 280 -1.61 3.54 30.92
N ILE A 281 -1.57 4.87 30.74
CA ILE A 281 -1.06 5.53 29.53
C ILE A 281 0.29 4.98 29.06
N GLU A 282 1.26 4.77 29.97
CA GLU A 282 2.58 4.25 29.62
C GLU A 282 2.51 2.86 28.99
N ILE A 283 1.66 1.98 29.51
CA ILE A 283 1.46 0.62 28.99
C ILE A 283 0.89 0.70 27.57
N ARG A 284 -0.10 1.58 27.34
CA ARG A 284 -0.74 1.75 26.03
C ARG A 284 0.19 2.37 24.99
N VAL A 285 0.95 3.40 25.38
CA VAL A 285 1.98 4.02 24.53
C VAL A 285 3.06 2.99 24.20
N GLY A 286 3.51 2.23 25.20
CA GLY A 286 4.51 1.18 25.03
C GLY A 286 4.05 0.10 24.05
N ARG A 287 2.77 -0.30 24.10
CA ARG A 287 2.18 -1.25 23.16
C ARG A 287 2.18 -0.74 21.71
N VAL A 288 1.75 0.50 21.46
CA VAL A 288 1.79 1.10 20.12
C VAL A 288 3.23 1.22 19.61
N LEU A 289 4.16 1.70 20.45
CA LEU A 289 5.58 1.78 20.07
C LEU A 289 6.16 0.39 19.76
N GLY A 290 5.82 -0.62 20.56
CA GLY A 290 6.23 -2.00 20.37
C GLY A 290 5.73 -2.58 19.04
N HIS A 291 4.48 -2.31 18.65
CA HIS A 291 3.92 -2.69 17.36
C HIS A 291 4.64 -2.01 16.18
N ILE A 292 4.85 -0.68 16.26
CA ILE A 292 5.60 0.06 15.22
C ILE A 292 7.00 -0.51 15.07
N ALA A 293 7.70 -0.74 16.18
CA ALA A 293 9.05 -1.27 16.16
C ALA A 293 9.10 -2.67 15.54
N TRP A 294 8.17 -3.55 15.94
CA TRP A 294 8.07 -4.89 15.37
C TRP A 294 7.85 -4.87 13.85
N LEU A 295 6.96 -4.01 13.35
CA LEU A 295 6.74 -3.84 11.91
C LEU A 295 8.01 -3.39 11.17
N LEU A 296 8.78 -2.47 11.76
CA LEU A 296 10.06 -2.03 11.22
C LEU A 296 11.12 -3.15 11.26
N GLU A 297 11.06 -4.07 12.22
CA GLU A 297 11.89 -5.26 12.26
C GLU A 297 11.54 -6.25 11.14
N GLU A 298 10.26 -6.48 10.91
CA GLU A 298 9.75 -7.42 9.91
C GLU A 298 10.18 -7.06 8.49
N VAL A 299 10.18 -5.76 8.14
CA VAL A 299 10.62 -5.31 6.81
C VAL A 299 12.12 -5.41 6.58
N GLN A 300 12.92 -5.56 7.66
CA GLN A 300 14.36 -5.77 7.58
C GLN A 300 14.74 -7.23 7.36
N LYS A 301 13.80 -8.17 7.54
CA LYS A 301 14.09 -9.60 7.36
C LYS A 301 14.35 -9.91 5.88
N PRO A 302 15.28 -10.85 5.60
CA PRO A 302 15.51 -11.31 4.24
C PRO A 302 14.26 -12.00 3.68
N ALA A 303 14.11 -11.97 2.36
CA ALA A 303 13.07 -12.74 1.68
C ALA A 303 13.25 -14.25 1.98
N GLU A 304 12.14 -14.95 2.20
CA GLU A 304 12.15 -16.40 2.48
C GLU A 304 12.64 -17.15 1.23
N GLY A 305 13.82 -17.76 1.33
CA GLY A 305 14.52 -18.41 0.21
C GLY A 305 16.05 -18.32 0.27
N LEU A 306 16.61 -17.39 1.05
CA LEU A 306 18.07 -17.22 1.21
C LEU A 306 18.67 -17.92 2.44
N GLN A 307 17.87 -18.63 3.23
CA GLN A 307 18.34 -19.45 4.36
C GLN A 307 18.27 -20.94 4.06
N SER A 308 18.95 -21.41 3.02
CA SER A 308 19.35 -22.82 2.93
C SER A 308 20.43 -23.09 1.88
N GLU A 309 21.62 -22.51 2.01
CA GLU A 309 22.85 -23.24 1.63
C GLU A 309 23.90 -23.07 2.71
N GLY A 310 24.07 -24.15 3.47
CA GLY A 310 25.06 -24.25 4.52
C GLY A 310 26.47 -24.01 3.97
N LYS A 311 27.25 -23.26 4.75
CA LYS A 311 28.70 -23.15 4.60
C LYS A 311 29.34 -24.54 4.65
N SER A 312 29.51 -25.17 3.49
CA SER A 312 30.43 -26.28 3.32
C SER A 312 31.85 -25.73 3.36
N LYS A 313 32.46 -25.72 4.56
CA LYS A 313 33.90 -25.50 4.73
C LYS A 313 34.66 -26.66 4.07
N ALA A 314 34.97 -26.55 2.78
CA ALA A 314 36.00 -27.38 2.17
C ALA A 314 37.39 -26.83 2.57
N LYS A 315 38.01 -27.48 3.57
CA LYS A 315 39.44 -27.33 3.87
C LYS A 315 40.24 -27.75 2.63
N ARG A 316 40.87 -26.79 1.95
CA ARG A 316 41.96 -27.08 1.01
C ARG A 316 43.21 -27.40 1.81
N GLN A 317 43.55 -28.69 1.89
CA GLN A 317 44.84 -29.18 2.33
C GLN A 317 45.89 -28.73 1.29
N LYS A 318 46.82 -27.87 1.70
CA LYS A 318 48.06 -27.62 0.96
C LYS A 318 48.94 -28.85 1.13
N ASN A 319 49.19 -29.60 0.05
CA ASN A 319 50.38 -30.42 -0.04
C ASN A 319 51.53 -29.53 -0.52
N SER A 320 52.58 -29.53 0.28
CA SER A 320 53.91 -29.02 -0.03
C SER A 320 54.63 -29.97 -1.00
N GLU A 321 55.21 -29.40 -2.04
CA GLU A 321 56.60 -29.70 -2.42
C GLU A 321 57.46 -28.52 -1.96
#